data_AF-A0A2M8EU59-F1
#
_entry.id   AF-A0A2M8EU59-F1
#
_cell.length_a   1.000
_cell.length_b   1.000
_cell.length_c   1.000
_cell.angle_alpha   90.00
_cell.angle_beta   90.00
_cell.angle_gamma   90.00
#
_symmetry.space_group_name_H-M   'P 1'
#
loop_
_entity.id
_entity.type
_entity.pdbx_description
1 polymer ?
#
loop_
_entity_poly.entity_id
_entity_poly.type
_entity_poly.pdbx_seq_one_letter_code
_entity_poly.pdbx_strand_id
1 'polypeptide(L)'
;MKSPARGIFGYAKSHEEIFFFEGSVKGKIASPRGENGFGWDKIFQADGFSKTFAEMSLEEKNKRSMRRIALNKLKEFLWPKN
;
A
#
# COMPACT_ATOMS: atom_id res chain seq x y z
N MET A 1 10.60 -2.99 16.56
CA MET A 1 11.14 -2.54 15.25
C MET A 1 9.96 -2.14 14.35
N LYS A 2 9.97 -0.94 13.77
CA LYS A 2 8.95 -0.53 12.78
C LYS A 2 9.44 -0.91 11.38
N SER A 3 8.61 -1.63 10.62
CA SER A 3 8.92 -2.07 9.26
C SER A 3 8.04 -1.32 8.26
N PRO A 4 8.61 -0.68 7.23
CA PRO A 4 7.81 -0.06 6.18
C PRO A 4 7.38 -1.11 5.15
N ALA A 5 6.08 -1.18 4.87
CA ALA A 5 5.56 -1.79 3.65
C ALA A 5 5.59 -0.75 2.53
N ARG A 6 6.17 -1.08 1.38
CA ARG A 6 6.28 -0.18 0.20
C ARG A 6 5.64 -0.81 -1.03
N GLY A 7 5.09 0.02 -1.89
CA GLY A 7 4.62 -0.35 -3.23
C GLY A 7 4.86 0.81 -4.19
N ILE A 8 5.33 0.49 -5.39
CA ILE A 8 5.63 1.46 -6.45
C ILE A 8 4.76 1.16 -7.66
N PHE A 9 4.12 2.19 -8.21
CA PHE A 9 3.47 2.12 -9.52
C PHE A 9 4.33 2.86 -10.54
N GLY A 10 4.66 2.20 -11.65
CA GLY A 10 5.30 2.83 -12.81
C GLY A 10 4.25 3.22 -13.85
N TYR A 11 4.38 4.40 -14.44
CA TYR A 11 3.58 4.86 -15.57
C TYR A 11 4.52 5.35 -16.67
N ALA A 12 4.46 4.72 -17.83
CA ALA A 12 5.22 5.12 -19.01
C ALA A 12 4.31 5.91 -19.95
N LYS A 13 4.62 7.18 -20.19
CA LYS A 13 3.94 8.01 -21.19
C LYS A 13 4.57 7.82 -22.57
N SER A 14 5.88 7.59 -22.61
CA SER A 14 6.65 7.13 -23.76
C SER A 14 7.73 6.14 -23.30
N HIS A 15 8.59 5.68 -24.22
CA HIS A 15 9.73 4.84 -23.86
C HIS A 15 10.78 5.59 -23.03
N GLU A 16 10.86 6.91 -23.21
CA GLU A 16 11.82 7.81 -22.54
C GLU A 16 11.22 8.47 -21.30
N GLU A 17 9.90 8.57 -21.20
CA GLU A 17 9.20 9.29 -20.12
C GLU A 17 8.44 8.30 -19.21
N ILE A 18 9.12 7.86 -18.15
CA ILE A 18 8.60 6.94 -17.13
C ILE A 18 8.55 7.62 -15.77
N PHE A 19 7.39 7.58 -15.13
CA PHE A 19 7.13 8.13 -13.80
C PHE A 19 6.93 7.01 -12.79
N PHE A 20 7.43 7.22 -11.56
CA PHE A 20 7.27 6.28 -10.46
C PHE A 20 6.55 6.92 -9.29
N PHE A 21 5.56 6.22 -8.76
CA PHE A 21 4.74 6.67 -7.63
C PHE A 21 4.89 5.69 -6.48
N GLU A 22 5.59 6.09 -5.43
CA GLU A 22 5.76 5.28 -4.22
C GLU A 22 4.66 5.57 -3.19
N GLY A 23 4.09 4.51 -2.64
CA GLY A 23 3.33 4.55 -1.40
C GLY A 23 4.00 3.69 -0.33
N SER A 24 3.97 4.18 0.91
CA SER A 24 4.53 3.47 2.05
C SER A 24 3.61 3.55 3.27
N VAL A 25 3.58 2.47 4.05
CA VAL A 25 2.87 2.39 5.33
C VAL A 25 3.84 1.84 6.36
N LYS A 26 3.97 2.53 7.50
CA LYS A 26 4.73 2.04 8.65
C LYS A 26 3.89 1.04 9.43
N GLY A 27 4.52 0.02 9.99
CA GLY A 27 3.87 -0.96 10.84
C GLY A 27 4.87 -1.74 11.66
N LYS A 28 4.40 -2.85 12.23
CA LYS A 28 5.23 -3.79 12.99
C LYS A 28 4.97 -5.22 12.51
N ILE A 29 5.96 -6.08 12.75
CA ILE A 29 5.80 -7.52 12.57
C ILE A 29 5.10 -8.09 13.81
N ALA A 30 4.01 -8.81 13.60
CA ALA A 30 3.20 -9.46 14.63
C ALA A 30 3.18 -10.98 14.40
N SER A 31 2.67 -11.73 15.36
CA SER A 31 2.35 -13.14 15.16
C SER A 31 1.35 -13.30 14.00
N PRO A 32 1.44 -14.39 13.21
CA PRO A 32 0.55 -14.60 12.07
C PRO A 32 -0.92 -14.62 12.48
N ARG A 33 -1.77 -13.83 11.82
CA ARG A 33 -3.24 -13.82 12.02
C ARG A 33 -3.96 -13.55 10.70
N GLY A 34 -5.20 -14.03 10.57
CA GLY A 34 -6.04 -13.82 9.39
C GLY A 34 -5.69 -14.73 8.21
N GLU A 35 -6.64 -14.84 7.28
CA GLU A 35 -6.56 -15.73 6.11
C GLU A 35 -6.67 -15.00 4.77
N ASN A 36 -6.97 -13.69 4.78
CA ASN A 36 -7.09 -12.91 3.54
C ASN A 36 -5.73 -12.46 3.01
N GLY A 37 -5.70 -12.03 1.75
CA GLY A 37 -4.51 -11.42 1.16
C GLY A 37 -3.47 -12.44 0.72
N PHE A 38 -2.19 -12.05 0.74
CA PHE A 38 -1.10 -12.87 0.22
C PHE A 38 0.24 -12.52 0.87
N GLY A 39 1.22 -13.41 0.73
CA GLY A 39 2.58 -13.19 1.19
C GLY A 39 2.65 -12.89 2.70
N TRP A 40 3.26 -11.76 3.05
CA TRP A 40 3.50 -11.35 4.44
C TRP A 40 2.30 -10.67 5.12
N ASP A 41 1.14 -10.60 4.47
CA ASP A 41 -0.04 -9.92 5.00
C ASP A 41 -0.44 -10.43 6.40
N LYS A 42 -0.25 -11.73 6.69
CA LYS A 42 -0.57 -12.35 7.98
C LYS A 42 0.27 -11.82 9.15
N ILE A 43 1.44 -11.26 8.89
CA ILE A 43 2.38 -10.83 9.92
C ILE A 43 2.58 -9.32 9.98
N PHE A 44 1.96 -8.55 9.09
CA PHE A 44 2.12 -7.11 9.06
C PHE A 44 0.91 -6.38 9.64
N GLN A 45 1.14 -5.68 10.75
CA GLN A 45 0.17 -4.80 11.38
C GLN A 45 0.55 -3.34 11.12
N ALA A 46 -0.25 -2.62 10.34
CA ALA A 46 -0.03 -1.20 10.04
C ALA A 46 -0.25 -0.31 11.28
N ASP A 47 0.53 0.77 11.37
CA ASP A 47 0.36 1.78 12.41
C ASP A 47 -1.06 2.38 12.35
N GLY A 48 -1.72 2.47 13.51
CA GLY A 48 -3.11 2.93 13.62
C GLY A 48 -4.18 1.85 13.40
N PHE A 49 -3.79 0.59 13.18
CA PHE A 49 -4.70 -0.54 13.06
C PHE A 49 -4.40 -1.61 14.11
N SER A 50 -5.45 -2.28 14.61
CA SER A 50 -5.33 -3.46 15.47
C SER A 50 -5.16 -4.76 14.68
N LYS A 51 -5.69 -4.79 13.45
CA LYS A 51 -5.68 -5.92 12.51
C LYS A 51 -4.35 -6.00 11.74
N THR A 52 -3.90 -7.22 11.45
CA THR A 52 -2.93 -7.47 10.37
C THR A 52 -3.59 -7.26 9.01
N PHE A 53 -2.81 -7.13 7.94
CA PHE A 53 -3.37 -7.00 6.60
C PHE A 53 -4.19 -8.20 6.15
N ALA A 54 -3.93 -9.40 6.66
CA ALA A 54 -4.73 -10.60 6.36
C ALA A 54 -6.02 -10.69 7.18
N GLU A 55 -6.16 -9.91 8.25
CA GLU A 55 -7.41 -9.78 9.02
C GLU A 55 -8.33 -8.70 8.45
N MET A 56 -7.83 -7.83 7.57
CA MET A 56 -8.59 -6.75 6.95
C MET A 56 -9.45 -7.27 5.79
N SER A 57 -10.64 -6.69 5.63
CA SER A 57 -11.36 -6.80 4.36
C SER A 57 -10.60 -6.04 3.25
N LEU A 58 -10.92 -6.36 2.00
CA LEU A 58 -10.33 -5.63 0.86
C LEU A 58 -10.62 -4.13 0.95
N GLU A 59 -11.82 -3.75 1.38
CA GLU A 59 -12.23 -2.36 1.55
C GLU A 59 -11.43 -1.65 2.65
N GLU A 60 -11.28 -2.29 3.83
CA GLU A 60 -10.48 -1.75 4.94
C GLU A 60 -9.03 -1.53 4.52
N LYS A 61 -8.41 -2.53 3.90
CA LYS A 61 -7.03 -2.44 3.39
C LYS A 61 -6.89 -1.36 2.32
N ASN A 62 -7.92 -1.21 1.49
CA ASN A 62 -7.95 -0.20 0.43
C ASN A 62 -8.12 1.23 0.94
N LYS A 63 -8.42 1.49 2.21
CA LYS A 63 -8.46 2.86 2.75
C LYS A 63 -7.08 3.52 2.82
N ARG A 64 -6.04 2.76 3.21
CA ARG A 64 -4.71 3.36 3.48
C ARG A 64 -3.51 2.44 3.23
N SER A 65 -3.66 1.40 2.40
CA SER A 65 -2.50 0.56 2.03
C SER A 65 -1.45 1.32 1.21
N MET A 66 -0.24 0.76 1.16
CA MET A 66 0.86 1.25 0.31
C MET A 66 0.42 1.41 -1.16
N ARG A 67 -0.36 0.45 -1.68
CA ARG A 67 -0.88 0.48 -3.05
C ARG A 67 -1.90 1.60 -3.23
N ARG A 68 -2.82 1.80 -2.28
CA ARG A 68 -3.77 2.92 -2.34
C ARG A 68 -3.04 4.26 -2.38
N ILE A 69 -2.03 4.45 -1.54
CA ILE A 69 -1.26 5.70 -1.49
C ILE A 69 -0.55 5.95 -2.82
N ALA A 70 0.14 4.94 -3.37
CA ALA A 70 0.80 5.04 -4.66
C ALA A 70 -0.18 5.37 -5.81
N LEU A 71 -1.34 4.68 -5.83
CA LEU A 71 -2.39 4.90 -6.82
C LEU A 71 -3.01 6.29 -6.72
N ASN A 72 -3.19 6.83 -5.52
CA ASN A 72 -3.71 8.19 -5.35
C ASN A 72 -2.73 9.23 -5.93
N LYS A 73 -1.42 9.05 -5.72
CA LYS A 73 -0.40 9.91 -6.34
C LYS A 73 -0.42 9.82 -7.87
N LEU A 74 -0.53 8.61 -8.41
CA LEU A 74 -0.70 8.42 -9.85
C LEU A 74 -1.99 9.10 -10.36
N LYS A 75 -3.11 8.98 -9.63
CA LYS A 75 -4.36 9.64 -9.98
C LYS A 75 -4.22 11.16 -10.00
N GLU A 76 -3.59 11.75 -8.99
CA GLU A 76 -3.33 13.20 -8.93
C GLU A 76 -2.45 13.67 -10.09
N PHE A 77 -1.47 12.86 -10.49
CA PHE A 77 -0.63 13.14 -11.65
C PHE A 77 -1.41 13.12 -12.98
N LEU A 78 -2.28 12.12 -13.18
CA LEU A 78 -3.07 11.98 -14.41
C LEU A 78 -4.26 12.93 -14.47
N TRP A 79 -4.81 13.33 -13.32
CA TRP A 79 -5.99 14.18 -13.20
C TRP A 79 -5.74 15.27 -12.15
N PRO A 80 -4.91 16.28 -12.46
CA PRO A 80 -4.69 17.41 -11.57
C PRO A 80 -6.02 18.09 -11.29
N LYS A 81 -6.29 18.44 -10.04
CA LYS A 81 -7.44 19.31 -9.73
C LYS A 81 -7.08 20.73 -10.19
N ASN A 82 -7.83 21.23 -11.16
CA ASN A 82 -7.87 22.66 -11.51
C ASN A 82 -8.40 23.49 -10.34
#